data_AF-A0AAV2IHD9-F1
#
_entry.id   AF-A0AAV2IHD9-F1
#
_cell.length_a   1.000
_cell.length_b   1.000
_cell.length_c   1.000
_cell.angle_alpha   90.00
_cell.angle_beta   90.00
_cell.angle_gamma   90.00
#
_symmetry.space_group_name_H-M   'P 1'
#
loop_
_entity.id
_entity.type
_entity.pdbx_description
1 polymer ?
#
loop_
_entity_poly.entity_id
_entity_poly.type
_entity_poly.pdbx_seq_one_letter_code
_entity_poly.pdbx_strand_id
1 'polypeptide(L)'
;IGAKHLQTLSGVNPFAYWLGNFFFDATIVAFIEMTIMLALLDRPFVYLAEGRWVALLAVFLLYAGAMLPFVYCTQLLFKRPANGVTAVILSNFIFGK
;
A
#
# COMPACT_ATOMS: atom_id res chain seq x y z
N ILE A 1 23.00 12.21 0.69
CA ILE A 1 23.26 10.80 1.03
C ILE A 1 22.09 10.33 1.88
N GLY A 2 21.28 9.38 1.39
CA GLY A 2 19.98 9.03 2.01
C GLY A 2 20.07 7.97 3.10
N ALA A 3 19.03 7.87 3.93
CA ALA A 3 18.96 6.92 5.05
C ALA A 3 19.22 5.45 4.65
N LYS A 4 18.78 5.02 3.46
CA LYS A 4 19.07 3.66 2.93
C LYS A 4 20.58 3.39 2.77
N HIS A 5 21.34 4.38 2.29
CA HIS A 5 22.78 4.24 2.14
C HIS A 5 23.46 4.17 3.50
N LEU A 6 23.03 5.00 4.45
CA LEU A 6 23.55 4.98 5.82
C LEU A 6 23.27 3.65 6.51
N GLN A 7 22.05 3.10 6.39
CA GLN A 7 21.71 1.81 6.99
C GLN A 7 22.49 0.65 6.37
N THR A 8 22.84 0.75 5.08
CA THR A 8 23.73 -0.24 4.43
C THR A 8 25.15 -0.14 4.99
N LEU A 9 25.66 1.08 5.23
CA LEU A 9 26.97 1.31 5.85
C LEU A 9 27.00 0.86 7.32
N SER A 10 25.88 0.94 8.03
CA SER A 10 25.74 0.47 9.41
C SER A 10 25.66 -1.06 9.54
N GLY A 11 25.71 -1.81 8.43
CA GLY A 11 25.72 -3.27 8.44
C GLY A 11 24.34 -3.91 8.64
N VAL A 12 23.25 -3.18 8.42
CA VAL A 12 21.89 -3.76 8.50
C VAL A 12 21.73 -4.80 7.39
N ASN A 13 21.19 -5.98 7.74
CA ASN A 13 20.87 -7.01 6.77
C ASN A 13 19.84 -6.47 5.75
N PRO A 14 20.12 -6.49 4.44
CA PRO A 14 19.21 -5.97 3.42
C PRO A 14 17.82 -6.61 3.44
N PHE A 15 17.74 -7.91 3.74
CA PHE A 15 16.46 -8.62 3.83
C PHE A 15 15.62 -8.11 5.01
N ALA A 16 16.25 -7.93 6.17
CA ALA A 16 15.58 -7.37 7.35
C ALA A 16 15.11 -5.93 7.11
N TYR A 17 15.90 -5.11 6.40
CA TYR A 17 15.52 -3.75 6.00
C TYR A 17 14.25 -3.74 5.14
N TRP A 18 14.24 -4.52 4.05
CA TRP A 18 13.10 -4.55 3.14
C TRP A 18 11.85 -5.14 3.77
N LEU A 19 12.01 -6.19 4.58
CA LEU A 19 10.89 -6.80 5.29
C LEU A 19 10.30 -5.84 6.34
N GLY A 20 11.16 -5.12 7.07
CA GLY A 20 10.72 -4.09 8.02
C GLY A 20 9.95 -2.96 7.36
N ASN A 21 10.45 -2.44 6.23
CA ASN A 21 9.72 -1.42 5.45
C ASN A 21 8.39 -1.95 4.94
N PHE A 22 8.34 -3.18 4.42
CA PHE A 22 7.11 -3.78 3.92
C PHE A 22 6.04 -3.89 5.01
N PHE A 23 6.40 -4.36 6.21
CA PHE A 23 5.46 -4.44 7.33
C PHE A 23 5.03 -3.07 7.85
N PHE A 24 5.95 -2.10 7.87
CA PHE A 24 5.63 -0.73 8.24
C PHE A 24 4.60 -0.14 7.26
N ASP A 25 4.84 -0.26 5.96
CA ASP A 25 3.92 0.21 4.92
C ASP A 25 2.57 -0.50 4.99
N ALA A 26 2.56 -1.81 5.22
CA ALA A 26 1.33 -2.58 5.43
C ALA A 26 0.50 -2.05 6.61
N THR A 27 1.17 -1.62 7.68
CA THR A 27 0.50 -1.03 8.85
C THR A 27 -0.11 0.33 8.50
N ILE A 28 0.61 1.18 7.75
CA ILE A 28 0.09 2.46 7.28
C ILE A 28 -1.13 2.28 6.38
N VAL A 29 -1.09 1.32 5.45
CA VAL A 29 -2.22 1.02 4.57
C VAL A 29 -3.43 0.55 5.38
N ALA A 30 -3.24 -0.35 6.36
CA ALA A 30 -4.33 -0.79 7.23
C ALA A 30 -4.97 0.38 8.01
N PHE A 31 -4.17 1.35 8.50
CA PHE A 31 -4.71 2.55 9.15
C PHE A 31 -5.52 3.44 8.22
N ILE A 32 -5.07 3.59 6.96
CA ILE A 32 -5.80 4.35 5.94
C ILE A 32 -7.14 3.68 5.63
N GLU A 33 -7.16 2.36 5.43
CA GLU A 33 -8.38 1.59 5.17
C GLU A 33 -9.37 1.70 6.33
N MET A 34 -8.89 1.61 7.57
CA MET A 34 -9.73 1.80 8.75
C MET A 34 -10.35 3.20 8.78
N THR A 35 -9.58 4.23 8.41
CA THR A 35 -10.09 5.61 8.37
C THR A 35 -11.14 5.80 7.28
N ILE A 36 -10.94 5.18 6.11
CA ILE A 36 -11.95 5.16 5.02
C ILE A 36 -13.22 4.46 5.51
N MET A 37 -13.11 3.30 6.15
CA MET A 37 -14.26 2.56 6.71
C MET A 37 -15.03 3.40 7.73
N LEU A 38 -14.33 4.13 8.60
CA LEU A 38 -14.96 5.05 9.55
C LEU A 38 -15.69 6.20 8.83
N ALA A 39 -15.12 6.75 7.76
CA ALA A 39 -15.76 7.80 6.96
C ALA A 39 -17.04 7.30 6.25
N LEU A 40 -17.09 6.02 5.87
CA LEU A 40 -18.27 5.42 5.23
C LEU A 40 -19.43 5.16 6.20
N LEU A 41 -19.21 5.28 7.51
CA LEU A 41 -20.27 5.17 8.53
C LEU A 41 -21.35 6.25 8.39
N ASP A 42 -21.04 7.38 7.74
CA ASP A 42 -22.00 8.48 7.50
C ASP A 42 -23.13 8.07 6.51
N ARG A 43 -22.97 6.96 5.78
CA ARG A 43 -23.97 6.42 4.84
C ARG A 43 -24.26 4.93 5.14
N PRO A 44 -24.80 4.61 6.33
CA PRO A 44 -24.83 3.23 6.82
C PRO A 44 -25.74 2.31 6.00
N PHE A 45 -26.81 2.85 5.41
CA PHE A 45 -27.73 2.08 4.58
C PHE A 45 -27.09 1.51 3.31
N VAL A 46 -26.06 2.18 2.77
CA VAL A 46 -25.38 1.75 1.54
C VAL A 46 -24.28 0.73 1.84
N TYR A 47 -23.51 0.98 2.89
CA TYR A 47 -22.25 0.26 3.14
C TYR A 47 -22.33 -0.77 4.28
N LEU A 48 -23.25 -0.62 5.23
CA LEU A 48 -23.34 -1.49 6.41
C LEU A 48 -24.57 -2.41 6.43
N ALA A 49 -25.59 -2.14 5.61
CA ALA A 49 -26.77 -3.00 5.51
C ALA A 49 -26.40 -4.41 5.02
N GLU A 50 -27.15 -5.41 5.49
CA GLU A 50 -27.13 -6.80 4.98
C GLU A 50 -25.74 -7.48 4.95
N GLY A 51 -24.80 -7.06 5.82
CA GLY A 51 -23.46 -7.64 5.88
C GLY A 51 -22.50 -7.17 4.78
N ARG A 52 -22.87 -6.15 3.98
CA ARG A 52 -22.03 -5.58 2.90
C ARG A 52 -20.69 -5.04 3.41
N TRP A 53 -20.61 -4.65 4.68
CA TRP A 53 -19.38 -4.21 5.33
C TRP A 53 -18.27 -5.27 5.32
N VAL A 54 -18.63 -6.56 5.38
CA VAL A 54 -17.65 -7.66 5.30
C VAL A 54 -17.07 -7.75 3.89
N ALA A 55 -17.92 -7.62 2.87
CA ALA A 55 -17.48 -7.60 1.48
C ALA A 55 -16.59 -6.38 1.20
N LEU A 56 -16.92 -5.20 1.73
CA LEU A 56 -16.08 -4.01 1.61
C LEU A 56 -14.72 -4.19 2.28
N LEU A 57 -14.69 -4.75 3.50
CA LEU A 57 -13.44 -5.06 4.19
C LEU A 57 -12.58 -6.05 3.38
N ALA A 58 -13.19 -7.10 2.83
CA ALA A 58 -12.51 -8.07 2.00
C ALA A 58 -11.93 -7.43 0.72
N VAL A 59 -12.68 -6.55 0.06
CA VAL A 59 -12.21 -5.82 -1.12
C VAL A 59 -11.02 -4.92 -0.78
N PHE A 60 -11.07 -4.18 0.33
CA PHE A 60 -9.95 -3.36 0.78
C PHE A 60 -8.71 -4.21 1.06
N LEU A 61 -8.82 -5.26 1.89
CA LEU A 61 -7.70 -6.15 2.20
C LEU A 61 -7.08 -6.81 0.96
N LEU A 62 -7.91 -7.26 0.02
CA LEU A 62 -7.43 -7.85 -1.25
C LEU A 62 -6.73 -6.80 -2.12
N TYR A 63 -7.26 -5.58 -2.17
CA TYR A 63 -6.66 -4.48 -2.92
C TYR A 63 -5.32 -4.06 -2.32
N ALA A 64 -5.24 -3.80 -1.01
CA ALA A 64 -3.99 -3.49 -0.32
C ALA A 64 -2.96 -4.62 -0.46
N GLY A 65 -3.41 -5.87 -0.30
CA GLY A 65 -2.59 -7.06 -0.44
C GLY A 65 -2.01 -7.24 -1.86
N ALA A 66 -2.73 -6.82 -2.90
CA ALA A 66 -2.23 -6.84 -4.28
C ALA A 66 -1.35 -5.63 -4.61
N MET A 67 -1.74 -4.44 -4.13
CA MET A 67 -1.08 -3.19 -4.47
C MET A 67 0.28 -3.02 -3.81
N LEU A 68 0.44 -3.41 -2.54
CA LEU A 68 1.72 -3.29 -1.84
C LEU A 68 2.86 -4.07 -2.54
N PRO A 69 2.71 -5.37 -2.86
CA PRO A 69 3.70 -6.10 -3.65
C PRO A 69 3.91 -5.49 -5.03
N PHE A 70 2.85 -5.05 -5.70
CA PHE A 70 2.96 -4.44 -7.04
C PHE A 70 3.81 -3.17 -7.03
N VAL A 71 3.63 -2.30 -6.04
CA VAL A 71 4.44 -1.08 -5.87
C VAL A 71 5.90 -1.44 -5.65
N TYR A 72 6.20 -2.39 -4.76
CA TYR A 72 7.56 -2.84 -4.49
C TYR A 72 8.22 -3.43 -5.74
N CYS A 73 7.53 -4.32 -6.46
CA CYS A 73 8.00 -4.90 -7.72
C CYS A 73 8.27 -3.81 -8.78
N THR A 74 7.36 -2.83 -8.92
CA THR A 74 7.52 -1.75 -9.88
C THR A 74 8.70 -0.86 -9.52
N GLN A 75 8.93 -0.58 -8.23
CA GLN A 75 10.08 0.19 -7.79
C GLN A 75 11.42 -0.48 -8.10
N LEU A 76 11.49 -1.82 -8.19
CA LEU A 76 12.71 -2.52 -8.61
C LEU A 76 13.10 -2.23 -10.07
N LEU A 77 12.14 -1.86 -10.92
CA LEU A 77 12.38 -1.59 -12.34
C LEU A 77 13.00 -0.21 -12.61
N PHE A 78 12.96 0.70 -11.64
CA PHE A 78 13.38 2.09 -11.82
C PHE A 78 14.55 2.49 -10.93
N LYS A 79 15.55 3.16 -11.51
CA LYS A 79 16.70 3.71 -10.76
C LYS A 79 16.33 4.91 -9.89
N ARG A 80 15.30 5.67 -10.29
CA ARG A 80 14.79 6.84 -9.57
C ARG A 80 13.42 6.52 -8.98
N PRO A 81 13.21 6.69 -7.66
CA PRO A 81 11.94 6.37 -7.01
C PRO A 81 10.74 7.12 -7.64
N ALA A 82 10.94 8.39 -8.01
CA ALA A 82 9.91 9.23 -8.61
C ALA A 82 9.31 8.61 -9.88
N ASN A 83 10.15 8.02 -10.75
CA ASN A 83 9.70 7.40 -12.00
C ASN A 83 8.84 6.16 -11.72
N GLY A 84 9.18 5.37 -10.70
CA GLY A 84 8.40 4.22 -10.28
C GLY A 84 7.02 4.62 -9.76
N VAL A 85 6.95 5.68 -8.95
CA VAL A 85 5.68 6.22 -8.46
C VAL A 85 4.81 6.72 -9.61
N THR A 86 5.38 7.48 -10.57
CA THR A 86 4.64 7.93 -11.75
C THR A 86 4.12 6.74 -12.58
N ALA A 87 4.93 5.70 -12.77
CA ALA A 87 4.51 4.50 -13.50
C ALA A 87 3.36 3.75 -12.81
N VAL A 88 3.39 3.64 -11.48
CA VAL A 88 2.29 3.05 -10.70
C VAL A 88 1.02 3.88 -10.85
N ILE A 89 1.09 5.21 -10.71
CA ILE A 89 -0.08 6.09 -10.83
C ILE A 89 -0.69 5.99 -12.24
N LEU A 90 0.14 6.03 -13.28
CA LEU A 90 -0.32 5.89 -14.67
C LEU A 90 -0.96 4.53 -14.92
N SER A 91 -0.38 3.45 -14.39
CA SER A 91 -0.96 2.11 -14.51
C SER A 91 -2.34 2.06 -13.87
N ASN A 92 -2.49 2.61 -12.67
CA ASN A 92 -3.77 2.68 -11.99
C ASN A 92 -4.79 3.51 -12.77
N PHE A 93 -4.39 4.62 -13.38
CA PHE A 93 -5.30 5.43 -14.18
C PHE A 93 -5.77 4.73 -15.47
N ILE A 94 -4.89 3.96 -16.12
CA ILE A 94 -5.20 3.27 -17.37
C ILE A 94 -6.12 2.06 -17.12
N PHE A 95 -5.84 1.27 -16.08
CA PHE A 95 -6.59 0.06 -15.78
C PHE A 95 -7.80 0.29 -14.87
N GLY A 96 -7.72 1.25 -13.96
CA GLY A 96 -8.76 1.57 -12.97
C GLY A 96 -9.81 2.55 -13.49
N LYS A 97 -10.28 2.36 -14.73
CA LYS A 97 -11.49 3.04 -15.21
C LYS A 97 -12.71 2.67 -14.37
#